data_AF-A0A918M6X5-F1
#
_entry.id   AF-A0A918M6X5-F1
#
_cell.length_a   1.000
_cell.length_b   1.000
_cell.length_c   1.000
_cell.angle_alpha   90.00
_cell.angle_beta   90.00
_cell.angle_gamma   90.00
#
_symmetry.space_group_name_H-M   'P 1'
#
loop_
_entity.id
_entity.type
_entity.pdbx_description
1 polymer ?
#
loop_
_entity_poly.entity_id
_entity_poly.type
_entity_poly.pdbx_seq_one_letter_code
_entity_poly.pdbx_strand_id
1 'polypeptide(L)'
;MAAIIACSWPRAELTTLAHRHQPAQRYTDTAAAQRMAALVQNPGKQLAEVNQAFRVAMRHLYRTRNIILHGGATQGVALDASLRAAAPLLGAGLDRIVHASYTEGLDPLDLAARAEVALQLIDGETGLSTVDLLEPPH
;
A
#
# COMPACT_ATOMS: atom_id res chain seq x y z
N MET A 1 7.68 -2.97 2.66
CA MET A 1 6.33 -2.93 2.04
C MET A 1 5.20 -3.48 2.93
N ALA A 2 5.47 -4.17 4.05
CA ALA A 2 4.43 -4.48 5.06
C ALA A 2 3.75 -3.24 5.66
N ALA A 3 4.46 -2.10 5.74
CA ALA A 3 3.88 -0.82 6.14
C ALA A 3 2.76 -0.36 5.17
N ILE A 4 2.93 -0.59 3.86
CA ILE A 4 1.92 -0.22 2.85
C ILE A 4 0.68 -1.13 2.94
N ILE A 5 0.86 -2.37 3.39
CA ILE A 5 -0.26 -3.29 3.66
C ILE A 5 -0.98 -2.91 4.97
N ALA A 6 -0.26 -2.46 6.00
CA ALA A 6 -0.83 -2.00 7.27
C ALA A 6 -1.59 -0.66 7.15
N CYS A 7 -1.13 0.25 6.30
CA CYS A 7 -1.73 1.59 6.13
C CYS A 7 -3.03 1.61 5.31
N SER A 8 -3.48 0.47 4.76
CA SER A 8 -4.82 0.34 4.17
C SER A 8 -5.93 0.27 5.23
N TRP A 9 -5.58 0.20 6.51
CA TRP A 9 -6.53 0.21 7.63
C TRP A 9 -6.82 1.65 8.10
N PRO A 10 -8.08 2.12 8.12
CA PRO A 10 -8.42 3.46 8.58
C PRO A 10 -7.98 3.68 10.03
N ARG A 11 -7.01 4.57 10.26
CA ARG A 11 -6.52 4.95 11.59
C ARG A 11 -7.63 5.47 12.52
N ALA A 12 -8.73 5.99 11.96
CA ALA A 12 -9.92 6.41 12.72
C ALA A 12 -10.73 5.23 13.30
N GLU A 13 -10.67 4.05 12.68
CA GLU A 13 -11.28 2.84 13.26
C GLU A 13 -10.36 2.24 14.33
N LEU A 14 -9.03 2.33 14.19
CA LEU A 14 -8.07 1.79 15.15
C LEU A 14 -8.11 2.46 16.53
N THR A 15 -8.39 3.76 16.62
CA THR A 15 -8.59 4.44 17.92
C THR A 15 -9.90 4.00 18.59
N THR A 16 -10.93 3.71 17.79
CA THR A 16 -12.23 3.21 18.27
C THR A 16 -12.15 1.72 18.67
N LEU A 17 -11.27 0.95 18.02
CA LEU A 17 -11.03 -0.47 18.26
C LEU A 17 -10.10 -0.72 19.45
N ALA A 18 -9.14 0.17 19.69
CA ALA A 18 -8.25 0.12 20.87
C ALA A 18 -9.03 0.25 22.20
N HIS A 19 -10.16 0.95 22.21
CA HIS A 19 -11.03 1.07 23.39
C HIS A 19 -12.06 -0.06 23.52
N ARG A 20 -12.14 -1.01 22.58
CA ARG A 20 -13.17 -2.06 22.56
C ARG A 20 -12.58 -3.46 22.49
N HIS A 21 -11.57 -3.70 23.31
CA HIS A 21 -10.93 -4.99 23.49
C HIS A 21 -11.91 -6.01 24.10
N GLN A 22 -12.65 -6.70 23.23
CA GLN A 22 -13.27 -7.99 23.50
C GLN A 22 -13.12 -8.84 22.22
N PRO A 23 -12.50 -10.03 22.28
CA PRO A 23 -12.01 -10.71 21.08
C PRO A 23 -13.16 -11.48 20.43
N ALA A 24 -13.95 -10.79 19.61
CA ALA A 24 -14.67 -11.46 18.55
C ALA A 24 -13.65 -11.69 17.42
N GLN A 25 -13.24 -12.93 17.21
CA GLN A 25 -12.44 -13.37 16.07
C GLN A 25 -13.18 -12.96 14.79
N ARG A 26 -12.84 -11.80 14.24
CA ARG A 26 -13.60 -11.12 13.18
C ARG A 26 -13.20 -11.75 11.85
N TYR A 27 -14.18 -11.96 10.97
CA TYR A 27 -14.00 -12.42 9.58
C TYR A 27 -12.91 -11.63 8.80
N THR A 28 -12.63 -10.40 9.22
CA THR A 28 -11.54 -9.57 8.68
C THR A 28 -10.15 -10.16 8.93
N ASP A 29 -9.95 -10.84 10.06
CA ASP A 29 -8.65 -11.44 10.44
C ASP A 29 -8.37 -12.70 9.61
N THR A 30 -9.40 -13.50 9.34
CA THR A 30 -9.27 -14.69 8.48
C THR A 30 -8.97 -14.29 7.03
N ALA A 31 -9.64 -13.27 6.51
CA ALA A 31 -9.35 -12.75 5.17
C ALA A 31 -7.94 -12.14 5.07
N ALA A 32 -7.46 -11.46 6.13
CA ALA A 32 -6.09 -10.95 6.18
C ALA A 32 -5.07 -12.10 6.22
N ALA A 33 -5.29 -13.12 7.05
CA ALA A 33 -4.44 -14.30 7.12
C ALA A 33 -4.36 -15.04 5.78
N GLN A 34 -5.49 -15.18 5.07
CA GLN A 34 -5.53 -15.79 3.73
C GLN A 34 -4.72 -15.00 2.71
N ARG A 35 -4.81 -13.66 2.71
CA ARG A 35 -3.99 -12.82 1.83
C ARG A 35 -2.50 -12.96 2.14
N MET A 36 -2.13 -13.00 3.42
CA MET A 36 -0.74 -13.20 3.82
C MET A 36 -0.23 -14.60 3.44
N ALA A 37 -1.04 -15.64 3.62
CA ALA A 37 -0.70 -16.99 3.17
C ALA A 37 -0.49 -17.05 1.65
N ALA A 38 -1.39 -16.42 0.88
CA ALA A 38 -1.25 -16.31 -0.57
C ALA A 38 0.02 -15.55 -0.98
N LEU A 39 0.35 -14.45 -0.28
CA LEU A 39 1.56 -13.67 -0.55
C LEU A 39 2.83 -14.49 -0.30
N VAL A 40 2.89 -15.28 0.78
CA VAL A 40 4.06 -16.12 1.08
C VAL A 40 4.21 -17.28 0.09
N GLN A 41 3.09 -17.84 -0.39
CA GLN A 41 3.12 -18.98 -1.31
C GLN A 41 3.49 -18.59 -2.76
N ASN A 42 3.12 -17.38 -3.20
CA ASN A 42 3.40 -16.90 -4.55
C ASN A 42 3.54 -15.37 -4.53
N PRO A 43 4.71 -14.86 -4.10
CA PRO A 43 4.87 -13.44 -3.83
C PRO A 43 4.88 -12.60 -5.11
N GLY A 44 5.52 -13.02 -6.20
CA GLY A 44 5.55 -12.22 -7.43
C GLY A 44 4.17 -12.01 -8.04
N LYS A 45 3.33 -13.05 -8.10
CA LYS A 45 1.95 -12.88 -8.57
C LYS A 45 1.16 -11.92 -7.67
N GLN A 46 1.26 -12.09 -6.35
CA GLN A 46 0.45 -11.34 -5.40
C GLN A 46 0.90 -9.86 -5.34
N LEU A 47 2.21 -9.61 -5.40
CA LEU A 47 2.77 -8.27 -5.47
C LEU A 47 2.45 -7.60 -6.82
N ALA A 48 2.42 -8.35 -7.92
CA ALA A 48 1.98 -7.83 -9.21
C ALA A 48 0.50 -7.40 -9.20
N GLU A 49 -0.38 -8.18 -8.57
CA GLU A 49 -1.79 -7.82 -8.38
C GLU A 49 -1.95 -6.56 -7.53
N VAL A 50 -1.18 -6.43 -6.44
CA VAL A 50 -1.16 -5.23 -5.58
C VAL A 50 -0.65 -4.01 -6.37
N ASN A 51 0.44 -4.15 -7.12
CA ASN A 51 0.98 -3.07 -7.96
C ASN A 51 -0.06 -2.63 -9.01
N GLN A 52 -0.77 -3.56 -9.62
CA GLN A 52 -1.84 -3.25 -10.56
C GLN A 52 -3.00 -2.51 -9.89
N ALA A 53 -3.44 -2.94 -8.70
CA ALA A 53 -4.49 -2.27 -7.94
C ALA A 53 -4.08 -0.82 -7.59
N PHE A 54 -2.83 -0.61 -7.16
CA PHE A 54 -2.26 0.71 -6.90
C PHE A 54 -2.31 1.60 -8.16
N ARG A 55 -1.84 1.08 -9.31
CA ARG A 55 -1.87 1.79 -10.61
C ARG A 55 -3.30 2.15 -11.04
N VAL A 56 -4.29 1.31 -10.77
CA VAL A 56 -5.71 1.60 -11.05
C VAL A 56 -6.20 2.73 -10.16
N ALA A 57 -5.97 2.65 -8.84
CA ALA A 57 -6.38 3.67 -7.89
C ALA A 57 -5.79 5.05 -8.23
N MET A 58 -4.49 5.10 -8.53
CA MET A 58 -3.80 6.34 -8.92
C MET A 58 -4.33 6.92 -10.24
N ARG A 59 -4.61 6.08 -11.23
CA ARG A 59 -5.24 6.54 -12.50
C ARG A 59 -6.64 7.09 -12.26
N HIS A 60 -7.44 6.46 -11.40
CA HIS A 60 -8.74 6.99 -11.01
C HIS A 60 -8.62 8.34 -10.32
N LEU A 61 -7.70 8.48 -9.36
CA LEU A 61 -7.44 9.75 -8.70
C LEU A 61 -7.05 10.85 -9.70
N TYR A 62 -6.15 10.55 -10.64
CA TYR A 62 -5.72 11.51 -11.66
C TYR A 62 -6.87 11.93 -12.59
N ARG A 63 -7.70 10.98 -13.02
CA ARG A 63 -8.88 11.27 -13.86
C ARG A 63 -9.87 12.15 -13.11
N THR A 64 -10.19 11.80 -11.87
CA THR A 64 -11.06 12.57 -10.98
C THR A 64 -10.51 13.99 -10.78
N ARG A 65 -9.20 14.15 -10.54
CA ARG A 65 -8.54 15.45 -10.47
C ARG A 65 -8.80 16.26 -11.74
N ASN A 66 -8.59 15.68 -12.91
CA ASN A 66 -8.77 16.41 -14.17
C ASN A 66 -10.24 16.81 -14.40
N ILE A 67 -11.19 15.94 -14.05
CA ILE A 67 -12.63 16.27 -14.13
C ILE A 67 -12.97 17.45 -13.22
N ILE A 68 -12.44 17.46 -11.99
CA ILE A 68 -12.67 18.57 -11.05
C ILE A 68 -12.02 19.85 -11.56
N LEU A 69 -10.76 19.78 -12.00
CA LEU A 69 -10.01 20.95 -12.47
C LEU A 69 -10.60 21.56 -13.74
N HIS A 70 -11.15 20.75 -14.65
CA HIS A 70 -11.70 21.23 -15.92
C HIS A 70 -13.21 21.46 -15.88
N GLY A 71 -13.94 20.76 -15.01
CA GLY A 71 -15.40 20.80 -14.95
C GLY A 71 -15.99 21.42 -13.69
N GLY A 72 -15.16 21.80 -12.70
CA GLY A 72 -15.60 22.46 -11.46
C GLY A 72 -16.49 21.63 -10.53
N ALA A 73 -16.78 20.37 -10.88
CA ALA A 73 -17.72 19.52 -10.18
C ALA A 73 -17.03 18.73 -9.04
N THR A 74 -16.99 19.31 -7.84
CA THR A 74 -16.43 18.68 -6.63
C THR A 74 -17.41 17.80 -5.84
N GLN A 75 -18.70 17.83 -6.18
CA GLN A 75 -19.79 17.14 -5.47
C GLN A 75 -20.05 15.70 -5.97
N GLY A 76 -19.16 15.14 -6.78
CA GLY A 76 -19.35 13.81 -7.38
C GLY A 76 -18.99 12.67 -6.42
N VAL A 77 -19.84 11.63 -6.35
CA VAL A 77 -19.57 10.33 -5.70
C VAL A 77 -18.20 9.75 -6.12
N ALA A 78 -17.73 10.08 -7.32
CA ALA A 78 -16.44 9.68 -7.85
C ALA A 78 -15.23 10.26 -7.08
N LEU A 79 -15.30 11.48 -6.55
CA LEU A 79 -14.20 12.07 -5.77
C LEU A 79 -14.00 11.31 -4.47
N ASP A 80 -15.08 11.14 -3.73
CA ASP A 80 -15.09 10.46 -2.45
C ASP A 80 -14.67 8.99 -2.58
N ALA A 81 -15.16 8.28 -3.62
CA ALA A 81 -14.70 6.93 -3.93
C ALA A 81 -13.21 6.86 -4.34
N SER A 82 -12.71 7.83 -5.12
CA SER A 82 -11.30 7.89 -5.52
C SER A 82 -10.38 8.15 -4.32
N LEU A 83 -10.78 9.07 -3.43
CA LEU A 83 -10.03 9.40 -2.23
C LEU A 83 -10.04 8.25 -1.23
N ARG A 84 -11.18 7.58 -1.01
CA ARG A 84 -11.24 6.38 -0.17
C ARG A 84 -10.24 5.30 -0.58
N ALA A 85 -10.06 5.10 -1.89
CA ALA A 85 -9.11 4.11 -2.40
C ALA A 85 -7.65 4.61 -2.39
N ALA A 86 -7.40 5.84 -2.85
CA ALA A 86 -6.04 6.33 -3.09
C ALA A 86 -5.39 7.00 -1.86
N ALA A 87 -6.16 7.63 -0.97
CA ALA A 87 -5.60 8.38 0.16
C ALA A 87 -4.81 7.49 1.16
N PRO A 88 -5.28 6.28 1.55
CA PRO A 88 -4.50 5.41 2.42
C PRO A 88 -3.18 4.97 1.77
N LEU A 89 -3.20 4.68 0.47
CA LEU A 89 -2.02 4.27 -0.30
C LEU A 89 -0.98 5.40 -0.40
N LEU A 90 -1.44 6.63 -0.66
CA LEU A 90 -0.59 7.82 -0.66
C LEU A 90 0.01 8.09 0.70
N GLY A 91 -0.79 8.00 1.78
CA GLY A 91 -0.30 8.15 3.15
C GLY A 91 0.80 7.15 3.47
N ALA A 92 0.61 5.89 3.11
CA ALA A 92 1.60 4.84 3.31
C ALA A 92 2.90 5.05 2.52
N GLY A 93 2.77 5.48 1.26
CA GLY A 93 3.92 5.76 0.39
C GLY A 93 4.72 6.95 0.91
N LEU A 94 4.04 8.04 1.31
CA LEU A 94 4.69 9.22 1.90
C LEU A 94 5.36 8.88 3.23
N ASP A 95 4.71 8.10 4.09
CA ASP A 95 5.31 7.63 5.34
C ASP A 95 6.59 6.84 5.07
N ARG A 96 6.59 5.92 4.09
CA ARG A 96 7.79 5.15 3.73
C ARG A 96 8.90 6.02 3.14
N ILE A 97 8.57 7.01 2.31
CA ILE A 97 9.55 7.95 1.76
C ILE A 97 10.21 8.77 2.87
N VAL A 98 9.39 9.34 3.76
CA VAL A 98 9.85 10.14 4.89
C VAL A 98 10.70 9.28 5.82
N HIS A 99 10.24 8.06 6.15
CA HIS A 99 11.00 7.13 6.96
C HIS A 99 12.38 6.85 6.35
N ALA A 100 12.45 6.44 5.08
CA ALA A 100 13.71 6.14 4.41
C ALA A 100 14.66 7.36 4.36
N SER A 101 14.12 8.57 4.16
CA SER A 101 14.92 9.79 4.21
C SER A 101 15.52 10.04 5.60
N TYR A 102 14.75 9.82 6.68
CA TYR A 102 15.20 10.07 8.05
C TYR A 102 16.06 8.95 8.64
N THR A 103 15.77 7.68 8.35
CA THR A 103 16.46 6.54 8.97
C THR A 103 17.58 5.98 8.10
N GLU A 104 17.42 6.03 6.78
CA GLU A 104 18.34 5.40 5.81
C GLU A 104 19.13 6.45 5.00
N GLY A 105 18.76 7.74 5.08
CA GLY A 105 19.37 8.81 4.30
C GLY A 105 19.13 8.71 2.78
N LEU A 106 18.11 7.96 2.36
CA LEU A 106 17.82 7.71 0.94
C LEU A 106 16.99 8.83 0.31
N ASP A 107 17.35 9.21 -0.92
CA ASP A 107 16.52 10.06 -1.74
C ASP A 107 15.23 9.32 -2.16
N PRO A 108 14.07 10.01 -2.25
CA PRO A 108 12.83 9.41 -2.71
C PRO A 108 12.94 8.66 -4.05
N LEU A 109 13.75 9.14 -5.00
CA LEU A 109 13.91 8.50 -6.30
C LEU A 109 14.73 7.20 -6.19
N ASP A 110 15.77 7.20 -5.35
CA ASP A 110 16.58 6.01 -5.09
C ASP A 110 15.76 4.92 -4.40
N LEU A 111 14.90 5.30 -3.44
CA LEU A 111 13.96 4.39 -2.80
C LEU A 111 13.00 3.76 -3.82
N ALA A 112 12.48 4.56 -4.76
CA ALA A 112 11.59 4.06 -5.81
C ALA A 112 12.31 3.09 -6.76
N ALA A 113 13.53 3.42 -7.20
CA ALA A 113 14.34 2.55 -8.04
C ALA A 113 14.67 1.22 -7.37
N ARG A 114 15.04 1.25 -6.08
CA ARG A 114 15.27 0.03 -5.28
C ARG A 114 14.02 -0.82 -5.17
N ALA A 115 12.86 -0.20 -4.91
CA ALA A 115 11.60 -0.93 -4.83
C ALA A 115 11.24 -1.60 -6.16
N GLU A 116 11.49 -0.93 -7.29
CA GLU A 116 11.27 -1.50 -8.62
C GLU A 116 12.17 -2.72 -8.88
N VAL A 117 13.48 -2.59 -8.62
CA VAL A 117 14.43 -3.70 -8.75
C VAL A 117 14.05 -4.85 -7.82
N ALA A 118 13.68 -4.55 -6.57
CA ALA A 118 13.32 -5.58 -5.60
C ALA A 118 12.07 -6.38 -6.03
N LEU A 119 11.09 -5.71 -6.64
CA LEU A 119 9.92 -6.38 -7.22
C LEU A 119 10.25 -7.23 -8.46
N GLN A 120 11.30 -6.90 -9.21
CA GLN A 120 11.76 -7.70 -10.36
C GLN A 120 12.56 -8.92 -9.93
N LEU A 121 13.27 -8.84 -8.80
CA LEU A 121 14.10 -9.91 -8.26
C LEU A 121 13.34 -10.90 -7.38
N ILE A 122 12.10 -10.58 -6.99
CA ILE A 122 11.23 -11.52 -6.27
C ILE A 122 10.99 -12.76 -7.15
N ASP A 123 10.96 -13.95 -6.55
CA ASP A 123 10.82 -15.26 -7.24
C ASP A 123 12.02 -15.76 -8.06
N GLY A 124 13.18 -15.09 -8.00
CA GLY A 124 14.43 -15.64 -8.56
C GLY A 124 14.99 -16.80 -7.72
N GLU A 125 15.64 -17.80 -8.34
CA GLU A 125 16.32 -18.91 -7.61
C GLU A 125 17.37 -18.42 -6.59
N THR A 126 17.94 -17.23 -6.81
CA THR A 126 18.82 -16.48 -5.89
C THR A 126 18.26 -15.10 -5.56
N GLY A 127 16.96 -14.90 -5.82
CA GLY A 127 16.25 -13.64 -5.70
C GLY A 127 15.91 -13.25 -4.27
N LEU A 128 15.32 -12.07 -4.12
CA LEU A 128 14.88 -11.58 -2.81
C LEU A 128 13.69 -12.41 -2.31
N SER A 129 13.61 -12.60 -1.00
CA SER A 129 12.42 -13.11 -0.33
C SER A 129 11.42 -11.97 -0.04
N THR A 130 10.17 -12.32 0.27
CA THR A 130 9.16 -11.34 0.69
C THR A 130 9.57 -10.61 1.99
N VAL A 131 10.43 -11.21 2.82
CA VAL A 131 10.95 -10.60 4.05
C VAL A 131 11.97 -9.51 3.73
N ASP A 132 12.79 -9.71 2.70
CA ASP A 132 13.78 -8.71 2.25
C ASP A 132 13.12 -7.47 1.61
N LEU A 133 11.80 -7.50 1.38
CA LEU A 133 11.01 -6.32 1.00
C LEU A 133 10.56 -5.48 2.21
N LEU A 134 10.79 -5.96 3.44
CA LEU A 134 10.36 -5.29 4.67
C LEU A 134 11.44 -4.35 5.21
N GLU A 135 12.70 -4.71 5.02
CA GLU A 135 13.88 -3.96 5.43
C GLU A 135 14.80 -3.79 4.23
N PRO A 136 15.48 -2.64 4.08
CA PRO A 136 16.49 -2.51 3.03
C PRO A 136 17.64 -3.48 3.31
N PRO A 137 18.23 -4.13 2.28
CA PRO A 137 19.49 -4.83 2.47
C PRO A 137 20.55 -3.85 2.97
N HIS A 138 21.25 -4.23 4.04
CA HIS A 138 22.39 -3.50 4.61
C HIS A 138 23.59 -3.46 3.66
#